data_AF-A0A017HM98-F1
#
_entry.id   AF-A0A017HM98-F1
#
_cell.length_a   1.000
_cell.length_b   1.000
_cell.length_c   1.000
_cell.angle_alpha   90.00
_cell.angle_beta   90.00
_cell.angle_gamma   90.00
#
_symmetry.space_group_name_H-M   'P 1'
#
loop_
_entity.id
_entity.type
_entity.pdbx_description
1 polymer ?
#
loop_
_entity_poly.entity_id
_entity_poly.type
_entity_poly.pdbx_seq_one_letter_code
_entity_poly.pdbx_strand_id
1 'polypeptide(L)'
;MPTEMAAEPPAVVGARQRRPWLAAVAALLVVLAGLTAWATRPAGSEALPSIAVLPFKNLAGEPRWARLGQGLAAEIGTDLAHSKDIVVIPAALLRKSCGRPLGG
;
A
#
# COMPACT_ATOMS: atom_id res chain seq x y z
N MET A 1 21.00 73.34 30.99
CA MET A 1 21.83 72.83 29.87
C MET A 1 22.32 71.43 30.25
N PRO A 2 22.39 70.49 29.29
CA PRO A 2 22.15 69.04 29.46
C PRO A 2 23.38 68.15 29.21
N THR A 3 23.34 66.89 29.66
CA THR A 3 23.94 65.66 29.07
C THR A 3 23.55 64.53 30.03
N GLU A 4 22.51 63.72 29.84
CA GLU A 4 22.28 62.73 28.77
C GLU A 4 23.54 61.93 28.44
N MET A 5 23.64 60.70 28.96
CA MET A 5 24.10 59.52 28.20
C MET A 5 24.06 58.24 29.06
N ALA A 6 23.38 57.23 28.49
CA ALA A 6 23.56 55.78 28.68
C ALA A 6 23.07 55.15 30.02
N ALA A 7 22.24 54.10 30.07
CA ALA A 7 21.81 53.14 29.07
C ALA A 7 20.56 52.37 29.55
N GLU A 8 19.68 52.03 28.62
CA GLU A 8 18.76 50.89 28.71
C GLU A 8 19.50 49.62 28.21
N PRO A 9 18.94 48.40 28.30
CA PRO A 9 18.68 47.52 29.44
C PRO A 9 19.68 46.31 29.43
N PRO A 10 19.49 45.29 30.28
CA PRO A 10 18.70 44.18 29.76
C PRO A 10 17.69 43.67 30.79
N ALA A 11 16.42 43.69 30.41
CA ALA A 11 15.45 42.75 30.92
C ALA A 11 15.92 41.36 30.49
N VAL A 12 16.74 40.73 31.32
CA VAL A 12 17.08 39.32 31.22
C VAL A 12 15.76 38.55 31.29
N VAL A 13 15.37 38.03 30.14
CA VAL A 13 14.23 37.13 29.96
C VAL A 13 14.39 36.00 30.96
N GLY A 14 13.64 36.09 32.06
CA GLY A 14 13.63 35.12 33.13
C GLY A 14 13.38 33.74 32.53
N ALA A 15 14.40 32.90 32.63
CA ALA A 15 14.37 31.52 32.22
C ALA A 15 13.21 30.82 32.94
N ARG A 16 12.08 30.72 32.25
CA ARG A 16 10.95 29.89 32.66
C ARG A 16 11.54 28.51 32.86
N GLN A 17 11.56 28.07 34.11
CA GLN A 17 12.14 26.82 34.56
C GLN A 17 11.29 25.66 34.03
N ARG A 18 11.40 25.40 32.73
CA ARG A 18 10.65 24.36 32.04
C ARG A 18 11.38 23.07 32.36
N ARG A 19 10.75 22.26 33.23
CA ARG A 19 11.21 20.93 33.62
C ARG A 19 11.77 20.21 32.38
N PRO A 20 13.09 20.08 32.24
CA PRO A 20 13.72 19.59 31.00
C PRO A 20 13.32 18.14 30.70
N TRP A 21 12.87 17.43 31.73
CA TRP A 21 12.30 16.10 31.61
C TRP A 21 11.01 16.05 30.79
N LEU A 22 10.17 17.09 30.82
CA LEU A 22 8.95 17.13 29.98
C LEU A 22 9.30 17.24 28.50
N ALA A 23 10.35 17.97 28.15
CA ALA A 23 10.85 18.04 26.78
C ALA A 23 11.42 16.69 26.32
N ALA A 24 12.16 15.99 27.20
CA ALA A 24 12.68 14.66 26.92
C ALA A 24 11.57 13.62 26.71
N VAL A 25 10.53 13.63 27.56
CA VAL A 25 9.38 12.74 27.43
C VAL A 25 8.61 13.02 26.15
N ALA A 26 8.36 14.30 25.83
CA ALA A 26 7.69 14.68 24.58
C ALA A 26 8.50 14.23 23.34
N ALA A 27 9.82 14.43 23.35
CA ALA A 27 10.69 13.97 22.27
C ALA A 27 10.64 12.44 22.11
N LEU A 28 10.66 11.69 23.23
CA LEU A 28 10.56 10.23 23.20
C LEU A 28 9.21 9.77 22.62
N LEU A 29 8.11 10.41 23.01
CA LEU A 29 6.78 10.11 22.46
C LEU A 29 6.69 10.39 20.96
N VAL A 30 7.30 11.48 20.47
CA VAL A 30 7.35 11.79 19.04
C VAL A 30 8.16 10.74 18.26
N VAL A 31 9.31 10.32 18.80
CA VAL A 31 10.14 9.27 18.18
C VAL A 31 9.38 7.94 18.18
N LEU A 32 8.73 7.57 19.29
CA LEU A 32 7.96 6.34 19.38
C LEU A 32 6.78 6.36 18.41
N ALA A 33 6.03 7.46 18.37
CA ALA A 33 4.92 7.65 17.44
C ALA A 33 5.39 7.59 15.98
N GLY A 34 6.53 8.21 15.67
CA GLY A 34 7.16 8.17 14.35
C GLY A 34 7.56 6.75 13.96
N LEU A 35 8.23 6.02 14.85
CA LEU A 35 8.63 4.62 14.62
C LEU A 35 7.41 3.71 14.45
N THR A 36 6.39 3.85 15.30
CA THR A 36 5.15 3.08 15.16
C THR A 36 4.45 3.39 13.86
N ALA A 37 4.34 4.68 13.49
CA ALA A 37 3.69 5.09 12.25
C ALA A 37 4.47 4.64 11.02
N TRP A 38 5.81 4.50 11.11
CA TRP A 38 6.65 3.98 10.04
C TRP A 38 6.53 2.45 9.90
N ALA A 39 6.55 1.73 11.04
CA ALA A 39 6.41 0.27 11.07
C ALA A 39 5.01 -0.21 10.68
N THR A 40 3.97 0.58 10.96
CA THR A 40 2.59 0.28 10.55
C THR A 40 2.24 0.84 9.19
N ARG A 41 3.17 1.46 8.45
CA ARG A 41 2.88 1.78 7.06
C ARG A 41 2.62 0.46 6.36
N PRO A 42 1.42 0.23 5.79
CA PRO A 42 1.23 -0.92 4.93
C PRO A 42 2.31 -0.79 3.86
N ALA A 43 3.22 -1.76 3.80
CA ALA A 43 4.14 -1.89 2.69
C ALA A 43 3.25 -1.78 1.46
N GLY A 44 3.44 -0.71 0.68
CA GLY A 44 2.63 -0.44 -0.50
C GLY A 44 2.58 -1.75 -1.26
N SER A 45 1.36 -2.26 -1.46
CA SER A 45 1.17 -3.56 -2.10
C SER A 45 1.79 -3.39 -3.48
N GLU A 46 3.04 -3.81 -3.65
CA GLU A 46 3.60 -4.14 -4.95
C GLU A 46 2.76 -5.33 -5.39
N ALA A 47 1.55 -5.02 -5.85
CA ALA A 47 0.67 -5.99 -6.44
C ALA A 47 1.45 -6.46 -7.65
N LEU A 48 1.97 -7.69 -7.56
CA LEU A 48 2.61 -8.31 -8.71
C LEU A 48 1.64 -8.15 -9.87
N PRO A 49 2.12 -7.68 -11.04
CA PRO A 49 1.26 -7.50 -12.20
C PRO A 49 0.47 -8.79 -12.42
N SER A 50 -0.86 -8.69 -12.46
CA SER A 50 -1.74 -9.86 -12.54
C SER A 50 -2.36 -9.98 -13.92
N ILE A 51 -2.19 -11.13 -14.56
CA ILE A 51 -2.74 -11.41 -15.90
C ILE A 51 -3.71 -12.58 -15.80
N ALA A 52 -4.93 -12.38 -16.31
CA ALA A 52 -5.96 -13.43 -16.40
C ALA A 52 -6.12 -13.88 -17.85
N VAL A 53 -5.97 -15.18 -18.10
CA VAL A 53 -6.19 -15.79 -19.42
C VAL A 53 -7.61 -16.33 -19.47
N LEU A 54 -8.44 -15.76 -20.33
CA LEU A 54 -9.79 -16.23 -20.57
C LEU A 54 -9.81 -17.36 -21.61
N PRO A 55 -10.73 -18.33 -21.50
CA PRO A 55 -10.97 -19.31 -22.55
C PRO A 55 -11.32 -18.65 -23.88
N PHE A 56 -10.75 -19.16 -24.96
CA PHE A 56 -11.02 -18.65 -26.30
C PHE A 56 -12.48 -18.93 -26.72
N LYS A 57 -13.14 -17.92 -27.27
CA LYS A 57 -14.51 -18.03 -27.75
C LYS A 57 -14.54 -18.82 -29.06
N ASN A 58 -15.32 -19.90 -29.08
CA ASN A 58 -15.57 -20.68 -30.30
C ASN A 58 -16.56 -19.92 -31.21
N LEU A 59 -16.06 -19.39 -32.33
CA LEU A 59 -16.88 -18.68 -33.32
C LEU A 59 -17.56 -19.63 -34.33
N ALA A 60 -17.07 -20.87 -34.46
CA ALA A 60 -17.56 -21.85 -35.41
C ALA A 60 -18.72 -22.72 -34.88
N GLY A 61 -19.04 -22.63 -33.58
CA GLY A 61 -20.15 -23.37 -32.95
C GLY A 61 -19.92 -24.87 -32.77
N GLU A 62 -18.79 -25.40 -33.25
CA GLU A 62 -18.47 -26.83 -33.22
C GLU A 62 -17.92 -27.26 -31.84
N PRO A 63 -18.52 -28.26 -31.15
CA PRO A 63 -18.19 -28.61 -29.76
C PRO A 63 -16.72 -28.96 -29.52
N ARG A 64 -16.04 -29.50 -30.54
CA ARG A 64 -14.62 -29.84 -30.49
C ARG A 64 -13.75 -28.60 -30.23
N TRP A 65 -14.05 -27.48 -30.87
CA TRP A 65 -13.26 -26.24 -30.74
C TRP A 65 -13.48 -25.57 -29.38
N ALA A 66 -14.65 -25.76 -28.77
CA ALA A 66 -14.91 -25.26 -27.41
C ALA A 66 -14.01 -25.94 -26.37
N ARG A 67 -13.79 -27.26 -26.49
CA ARG A 67 -12.86 -27.98 -25.59
C ARG A 67 -11.40 -27.58 -25.82
N LEU A 68 -11.01 -27.38 -27.08
CA LEU A 68 -9.66 -26.91 -27.41
C LEU A 68 -9.37 -25.52 -26.84
N GLY A 69 -10.31 -24.58 -26.97
CA GLY A 69 -10.17 -23.23 -26.41
C GLY A 69 -10.05 -23.19 -24.89
N GLN A 70 -10.69 -24.13 -24.19
CA GLN A 70 -10.52 -24.29 -22.74
C GLN A 70 -9.16 -24.89 -22.37
N GLY A 71 -8.73 -25.95 -23.08
CA GLY A 71 -7.44 -26.60 -22.81
C GLY A 71 -6.25 -25.67 -23.03
N LEU A 72 -6.27 -24.93 -24.15
CA LEU A 72 -5.20 -23.99 -24.50
C LEU A 72 -5.08 -22.84 -23.49
N ALA A 73 -6.20 -22.29 -23.03
CA ALA A 73 -6.18 -21.25 -22.00
C ALA A 73 -5.64 -21.75 -20.64
N ALA A 74 -5.89 -23.02 -20.31
CA ALA A 74 -5.35 -23.64 -19.10
C ALA A 74 -3.83 -23.86 -19.19
N GLU A 75 -3.31 -24.26 -20.35
CA GLU A 75 -1.88 -24.43 -20.59
C GLU A 75 -1.13 -23.10 -20.49
N ILE A 76 -1.60 -22.07 -21.20
CA ILE A 76 -1.01 -20.72 -21.14
C ILE A 76 -1.07 -20.17 -19.71
N GLY A 77 -2.20 -20.34 -19.01
CA GLY A 77 -2.32 -19.91 -17.61
C GLY A 77 -1.33 -20.64 -16.68
N THR A 78 -1.02 -21.91 -16.95
CA THR A 78 -0.06 -22.70 -16.17
C THR A 78 1.38 -22.26 -16.44
N ASP A 79 1.73 -22.01 -17.70
CA ASP A 79 3.05 -21.52 -18.12
C ASP A 79 3.32 -20.13 -17.53
N LEU A 80 2.32 -19.23 -17.61
CA LEU A 80 2.42 -17.90 -17.05
C LEU A 80 2.50 -17.92 -15.50
N ALA A 81 1.81 -18.86 -14.85
CA ALA A 81 1.92 -19.05 -13.40
C ALA A 81 3.29 -19.57 -12.94
N HIS A 82 4.11 -20.10 -13.85
CA HIS A 82 5.47 -20.55 -13.54
C HIS A 82 6.49 -19.39 -13.47
N SER A 83 6.14 -18.22 -14.02
CA SER A 83 6.96 -17.02 -13.92
C SER A 83 6.79 -16.32 -12.57
N LYS A 84 7.90 -16.11 -11.84
CA LYS A 84 7.91 -15.64 -10.44
C LYS A 84 7.53 -14.16 -10.26
N ASP A 85 7.41 -13.41 -11.36
CA ASP A 85 7.18 -11.96 -11.36
C ASP A 85 5.70 -11.57 -11.56
N ILE A 86 4.81 -12.53 -11.80
CA ILE A 86 3.41 -12.27 -12.19
C ILE A 86 2.48 -13.19 -11.38
N VAL A 87 1.46 -12.61 -10.75
CA VAL A 87 0.40 -13.39 -10.07
C VAL A 87 -0.68 -13.74 -11.09
N VAL A 88 -0.79 -15.01 -11.45
CA VAL A 88 -1.85 -15.50 -12.33
C VAL A 88 -3.04 -15.97 -11.50
N ILE A 89 -4.23 -15.48 -11.81
CA ILE A 89 -5.49 -15.96 -11.24
C ILE A 89 -6.12 -16.93 -12.26
N PRO A 90 -6.12 -18.26 -12.00
CA PRO A 90 -6.69 -19.22 -12.92
C PRO A 90 -8.20 -19.01 -13.08
N ALA A 91 -8.71 -19.15 -14.31
CA ALA A 91 -10.14 -19.08 -14.61
C ALA A 91 -10.97 -20.13 -13.80
N ALA A 92 -10.34 -21.22 -13.38
CA ALA A 92 -10.95 -22.22 -12.49
C ALA A 92 -11.34 -21.65 -11.11
N LEU A 93 -10.60 -20.65 -10.59
CA LEU A 93 -10.93 -19.99 -9.32
C LEU A 93 -12.09 -18.99 -9.48
N LEU A 94 -12.25 -18.37 -10.65
CA LEU A 94 -13.40 -17.50 -10.94
C LEU A 94 -14.73 -18.29 -10.99
N ARG A 95 -14.68 -19.56 -11.44
CA ARG A 95 -15.85 -20.46 -11.36
C ARG A 95 -16.25 -20.78 -9.92
N LYS A 96 -15.34 -20.69 -8.95
CA LYS A 96 -15.62 -20.96 -7.52
C LYS A 96 -16.18 -19.75 -6.79
N SER A 97 -16.06 -18.53 -7.35
CA SER A 97 -16.56 -17.29 -6.75
C SER A 97 -17.87 -16.77 -7.36
N CYS A 98 -18.42 -17.41 -8.39
CA CYS A 98 -19.70 -17.00 -8.97
C CYS A 98 -20.87 -17.62 -8.19
N GLY A 99 -21.31 -16.89 -7.16
CA GLY A 99 -22.49 -17.25 -6.36
C GLY A 99 -23.14 -16.07 -5.62
N ARG A 100 -22.73 -14.82 -5.88
CA ARG A 100 -23.36 -13.65 -5.26
C ARG A 100 -24.18 -12.89 -6.31
N PRO A 101 -25.52 -12.91 -6.25
CA PRO A 101 -26.33 -12.04 -7.09
C PRO A 101 -26.05 -10.59 -6.67
N LEU A 102 -25.50 -9.80 -7.59
CA LEU A 102 -25.47 -8.34 -7.50
C LEU A 102 -26.86 -7.86 -7.91
N GLY A 103 -27.77 -7.82 -6.93
CA GLY A 103 -29.06 -7.14 -7.02
C GLY A 103 -28.97 -5.77 -6.34
N GLY A 104 -29.51 -4.76 -7.01
CA GLY A 104 -29.59 -3.37 -6.59
C GLY A 104 -29.85 -2.48 -7.78
#